data_AF-A0A963VE22-F1
#
_entry.id   AF-A0A963VE22-F1
#
_cell.length_a   1.000
_cell.length_b   1.000
_cell.length_c   1.000
_cell.angle_alpha   90.00
_cell.angle_beta   90.00
_cell.angle_gamma   90.00
#
_symmetry.space_group_name_H-M   'P 1'
#
loop_
_entity.id
_entity.type
_entity.pdbx_description
1 polymer ?
#
loop_
_entity_poly.entity_id
_entity_poly.type
_entity_poly.pdbx_seq_one_letter_code
_entity_poly.pdbx_strand_id
1 'polypeptide(L)'
;MLRNTRNDCYVKALQNNQTRRMEMFRSLFSAVVFGTALAATAASAEIELKFATDSGDRESPSGIALAAWANAVKEGSNGEIDVKIFYQNELGGQLEVFDLFVAGEVDAMISWPSTSYDKRIGI
;
A
#
# COMPACT_ATOMS: atom_id res chain seq x y z
N MET A 1 -55.44 -33.25 -54.99
CA MET A 1 -54.52 -33.23 -53.83
C MET A 1 -53.14 -32.84 -54.35
N LEU A 2 -52.80 -31.55 -54.39
CA LEU A 2 -51.49 -31.07 -54.85
C LEU A 2 -50.89 -30.21 -53.73
N ARG A 3 -49.99 -30.78 -52.92
CA ARG A 3 -49.26 -30.06 -51.89
C ARG A 3 -48.18 -29.20 -52.56
N ASN A 4 -48.17 -27.91 -52.23
CA ASN A 4 -47.25 -26.91 -52.76
C ASN A 4 -45.84 -27.10 -52.16
N THR A 5 -44.98 -27.82 -52.88
CA THR A 5 -43.61 -28.18 -52.50
C THR A 5 -42.64 -27.01 -52.39
N ARG A 6 -42.99 -25.82 -52.93
CA ARG A 6 -42.12 -24.63 -52.87
C ARG A 6 -42.09 -23.98 -51.48
N ASN A 7 -43.17 -24.07 -50.72
CA ASN A 7 -43.25 -23.44 -49.39
C ASN A 7 -42.47 -24.24 -48.33
N ASP A 8 -42.36 -25.56 -48.48
CA ASP A 8 -41.62 -26.42 -47.55
C ASP A 8 -40.11 -26.20 -47.61
N CYS A 9 -39.56 -25.86 -48.78
CA CYS A 9 -38.12 -25.64 -48.94
C CYS A 9 -37.68 -24.30 -48.31
N TYR A 10 -38.52 -23.25 -48.45
CA TYR A 10 -38.24 -21.93 -47.90
C TYR A 10 -38.29 -21.92 -46.36
N VAL A 11 -39.26 -22.63 -45.78
CA VAL A 11 -39.40 -22.76 -44.32
C VAL A 11 -38.22 -23.54 -43.71
N LYS A 12 -37.78 -24.63 -44.36
CA LYS A 12 -36.62 -25.40 -43.90
C LYS A 12 -35.30 -24.63 -44.01
N ALA A 13 -35.12 -23.82 -45.06
CA ALA A 13 -33.91 -23.00 -45.22
C ALA A 13 -33.82 -21.89 -44.15
N LEU A 14 -34.95 -21.28 -43.78
CA LEU A 14 -35.00 -20.29 -42.71
C LEU A 14 -34.72 -20.91 -41.34
N GLN A 15 -35.31 -22.06 -41.03
CA GLN A 15 -35.05 -22.76 -39.77
C GLN A 15 -33.57 -23.16 -39.62
N ASN A 16 -32.94 -23.68 -40.69
CA ASN A 16 -31.54 -24.12 -40.65
C ASN A 16 -30.54 -22.97 -40.43
N ASN A 17 -30.86 -21.76 -40.92
CA ASN A 17 -30.03 -20.57 -40.74
C ASN A 17 -30.17 -19.97 -39.32
N GLN A 18 -31.34 -20.10 -38.68
CA GLN A 18 -31.52 -19.69 -37.28
C GLN A 18 -30.78 -20.60 -36.30
N THR A 19 -30.74 -21.91 -36.54
CA THR A 19 -30.04 -22.87 -35.68
C THR A 19 -28.52 -22.68 -35.70
N ARG A 20 -27.94 -22.37 -36.86
CA ARG A 20 -26.49 -22.07 -37.00
C ARG A 20 -26.05 -20.81 -36.26
N ARG A 21 -26.94 -19.84 -36.08
CA ARG A 21 -26.65 -18.57 -35.41
C ARG A 21 -26.62 -18.70 -33.88
N MET A 22 -27.33 -19.67 -33.32
CA MET A 22 -27.33 -19.98 -31.88
C MET A 22 -26.10 -20.78 -31.41
N GLU A 23 -25.56 -21.66 -32.26
CA GLU A 23 -24.34 -22.44 -31.97
C GLU A 23 -23.09 -21.54 -31.88
N MET A 24 -22.98 -20.56 -32.79
CA MET A 24 -21.83 -19.64 -32.85
C MET A 24 -21.78 -18.68 -31.64
N PHE A 25 -22.95 -18.30 -31.12
CA PHE A 25 -23.06 -17.45 -29.93
C PHE A 25 -22.78 -18.21 -28.61
N ARG A 26 -23.03 -19.52 -28.57
CA ARG A 26 -22.69 -20.36 -27.40
C ARG A 26 -21.19 -20.60 -27.25
N SER A 27 -20.44 -20.54 -28.36
CA SER A 27 -18.98 -20.77 -28.34
C SER A 27 -18.16 -19.58 -27.85
N LEU A 28 -18.73 -18.37 -27.79
CA LEU A 28 -18.00 -17.15 -27.44
C LEU A 28 -18.11 -16.78 -25.94
N PHE A 29 -18.97 -17.43 -25.17
CA PHE A 29 -19.22 -17.08 -23.76
C PHE A 29 -18.44 -17.91 -22.73
N SER A 30 -17.69 -18.95 -23.13
CA SER A 30 -17.05 -19.88 -22.18
C SER A 30 -15.60 -19.54 -21.80
N ALA A 31 -15.06 -18.36 -22.12
CA ALA A 31 -13.63 -18.06 -21.97
C ALA A 31 -13.29 -16.80 -21.15
N VAL A 32 -14.12 -16.40 -20.18
CA VAL A 32 -13.83 -15.26 -19.29
C VAL A 32 -14.14 -15.61 -17.84
N VAL A 33 -13.35 -16.51 -17.22
CA VAL A 33 -13.40 -16.71 -15.75
C VAL A 33 -12.00 -16.85 -15.11
N PHE A 34 -10.92 -17.04 -15.87
CA PHE A 34 -9.58 -17.14 -15.29
C PHE A 34 -8.85 -15.80 -15.34
N GLY A 35 -8.95 -15.04 -14.25
CA GLY A 35 -8.18 -13.81 -14.09
C GLY A 35 -8.71 -12.91 -13.00
N THR A 36 -9.11 -13.46 -11.85
CA THR A 36 -9.24 -12.67 -10.63
C THR A 36 -7.87 -12.04 -10.36
N ALA A 37 -7.80 -10.74 -10.64
CA ALA A 37 -6.65 -9.90 -10.37
C ALA A 37 -6.18 -10.16 -8.93
N LEU A 38 -4.90 -10.53 -8.80
CA LEU A 38 -4.16 -10.28 -7.57
C LEU A 38 -4.19 -8.75 -7.39
N ALA A 39 -5.20 -8.26 -6.68
CA ALA A 39 -5.15 -6.93 -6.11
C ALA A 39 -4.01 -6.98 -5.08
N ALA A 40 -2.81 -6.64 -5.52
CA ALA A 40 -1.76 -6.23 -4.60
C ALA A 40 -2.32 -5.01 -3.89
N THR A 41 -2.91 -5.22 -2.72
CA THR A 41 -3.13 -4.14 -1.76
C THR A 41 -1.76 -3.53 -1.55
N ALA A 42 -1.54 -2.31 -2.03
CA ALA A 42 -0.40 -1.52 -1.61
C ALA A 42 -0.45 -1.53 -0.08
N ALA A 43 0.46 -2.26 0.56
CA ALA A 43 0.62 -2.24 2.00
C ALA A 43 1.13 -0.83 2.34
N SER A 44 0.19 0.09 2.48
CA SER A 44 0.45 1.34 3.17
C SER A 44 0.80 0.95 4.61
N ALA A 45 1.91 1.47 5.14
CA ALA A 45 2.21 1.28 6.55
C ALA A 45 1.00 1.73 7.36
N GLU A 46 0.55 0.88 8.28
CA GLU A 46 -0.59 1.15 9.15
C GLU A 46 -0.21 2.21 10.19
N ILE A 47 1.07 2.23 10.59
CA ILE A 47 1.62 3.11 11.60
C ILE A 47 2.91 3.76 11.07
N GLU A 48 2.99 5.09 11.10
CA GLU A 48 4.24 5.84 10.88
C GLU A 48 4.72 6.42 12.21
N LEU A 49 5.91 6.01 12.65
CA LEU A 49 6.58 6.56 13.83
C LEU A 49 7.56 7.66 13.40
N LYS A 50 7.44 8.85 13.99
CA LYS A 50 8.35 9.98 13.78
C LYS A 50 9.44 9.96 14.84
N PHE A 51 10.67 9.70 14.42
CA PHE A 51 11.85 9.70 15.29
C PHE A 51 12.74 10.88 14.94
N ALA A 52 13.19 11.62 15.95
CA ALA A 52 14.17 12.68 15.78
C ALA A 52 15.49 12.33 16.47
N THR A 53 16.61 12.72 15.86
CA THR A 53 17.94 12.60 16.49
C THR A 53 18.64 13.95 16.49
N ASP A 54 19.18 14.35 17.64
CA ASP A 54 20.07 15.52 17.74
C ASP A 54 21.54 15.17 17.38
N SER A 55 21.82 13.89 17.16
CA SER A 55 23.16 13.32 17.11
C SER A 55 23.43 12.70 15.74
N GLY A 56 24.01 13.51 14.86
CA GLY A 56 24.55 13.07 13.58
C GLY A 56 23.56 13.13 12.42
N ASP A 57 24.13 13.29 11.23
CA ASP A 57 23.43 13.26 9.95
C ASP A 57 23.26 11.83 9.42
N ARG A 58 22.74 11.69 8.20
CA ARG A 58 22.49 10.41 7.52
C ARG A 58 23.74 9.55 7.30
N GLU A 59 24.91 10.18 7.22
CA GLU A 59 26.18 9.51 6.93
C GLU A 59 26.97 9.21 8.19
N SER A 60 26.60 9.83 9.31
CA SER A 60 27.19 9.55 10.61
C SER A 60 26.96 8.09 11.07
N PRO A 61 27.87 7.50 11.87
CA PRO A 61 27.67 6.17 12.42
C PRO A 61 26.35 5.99 13.19
N SER A 62 25.93 7.02 13.94
CA SER A 62 24.64 7.02 14.65
C SER A 62 23.45 7.07 13.69
N GLY A 63 23.52 7.88 12.64
CA GLY A 63 22.49 7.95 11.61
C GLY A 63 22.32 6.65 10.85
N ILE A 64 23.43 6.01 10.46
CA ILE A 64 23.43 4.70 9.80
C ILE A 64 22.83 3.63 10.72
N ALA A 65 23.21 3.60 12.00
CA ALA A 65 22.66 2.66 12.97
C ALA A 65 21.15 2.86 13.15
N LEU A 66 20.69 4.12 13.20
CA LEU A 66 19.28 4.44 13.34
C LEU A 66 18.47 4.03 12.11
N ALA A 67 19.01 4.26 10.90
CA ALA A 67 18.40 3.79 9.66
C ALA A 67 18.31 2.25 9.61
N ALA A 68 19.35 1.55 10.05
CA ALA A 68 19.35 0.09 10.12
C ALA A 68 18.30 -0.43 11.12
N TRP A 69 18.17 0.23 12.27
CA TRP A 69 17.14 -0.09 13.25
C TRP A 69 15.72 0.17 12.70
N ALA A 70 15.48 1.31 12.04
CA ALA A 70 14.20 1.62 11.40
C ALA A 70 13.81 0.56 10.37
N ASN A 71 14.76 0.10 9.54
CA ASN A 71 14.53 -0.99 8.59
C ASN A 71 14.19 -2.29 9.30
N ALA A 72 14.88 -2.64 10.39
CA ALA A 72 14.58 -3.83 11.17
C ALA A 72 13.18 -3.79 11.82
N VAL A 73 12.71 -2.60 12.25
CA VAL A 73 11.33 -2.41 12.73
C VAL A 73 10.33 -2.65 11.61
N LYS A 74 10.58 -2.11 10.42
CA LYS A 74 9.72 -2.31 9.25
C LYS A 74 9.66 -3.77 8.83
N GLU A 75 10.80 -4.44 8.73
CA GLU A 75 10.87 -5.87 8.40
C GLU A 75 10.19 -6.74 9.48
N GLY A 76 10.49 -6.47 10.76
CA GLY A 76 9.93 -7.23 11.88
C GLY A 76 8.43 -7.05 12.08
N SER A 77 7.85 -5.95 11.58
CA SER A 77 6.41 -5.68 11.57
C SER A 77 5.73 -6.06 10.24
N ASN A 78 6.41 -6.79 9.35
CA ASN A 78 5.90 -7.10 8.01
C ASN A 78 5.44 -5.86 7.20
N GLY A 79 6.07 -4.71 7.43
CA GLY A 79 5.74 -3.45 6.79
C GLY A 79 4.58 -2.68 7.43
N GLU A 80 3.99 -3.16 8.52
CA GLU A 80 2.90 -2.47 9.23
C GLU A 80 3.40 -1.19 9.92
N ILE A 81 4.66 -1.17 10.37
CA ILE A 81 5.28 0.00 11.03
C ILE A 81 6.37 0.56 10.12
N ASP A 82 6.25 1.84 9.74
CA ASP A 82 7.35 2.60 9.14
C ASP A 82 7.91 3.60 10.14
N VAL A 83 9.21 3.90 10.03
CA VAL A 83 9.88 4.85 10.91
C VAL A 83 10.48 5.97 10.08
N LYS A 84 9.92 7.17 10.23
CA LYS A 84 10.43 8.38 9.63
C LYS A 84 11.46 9.01 10.56
N ILE A 85 12.71 8.99 10.12
CA ILE A 85 13.84 9.58 10.86
C ILE A 85 14.06 11.02 10.38
N PHE A 86 14.04 11.95 11.33
CA PHE A 86 14.52 13.31 11.18
C PHE A 86 15.92 13.41 11.77
N TYR A 87 16.89 13.66 10.90
CA TYR A 87 18.29 13.74 11.29
C TYR A 87 18.63 15.10 11.91
N GLN A 88 19.86 15.21 12.42
CA GLN A 88 20.32 16.42 13.10
C GLN A 88 20.01 17.69 12.30
N ASN A 89 19.44 18.69 12.99
CA ASN A 89 19.03 19.99 12.47
C ASN A 89 17.87 20.00 11.45
N GLU A 90 17.24 18.85 11.12
CA GLU A 90 16.09 18.83 10.20
C GLU A 90 14.80 19.39 10.84
N LEU A 91 14.67 19.30 12.17
CA LEU A 91 13.52 19.81 12.94
C LEU A 91 13.86 20.97 13.89
N GLY A 92 15.09 21.49 13.82
CA GLY A 92 15.61 22.48 14.77
C GLY A 92 16.65 21.92 15.72
N GLY A 93 16.94 22.67 16.79
CA GLY A 93 17.86 22.27 17.85
C GLY A 93 17.21 21.30 18.85
N GLN A 94 17.99 20.87 19.84
CA GLN A 94 17.55 19.89 20.83
C GLN A 94 16.29 20.34 21.61
N LEU A 95 16.20 21.62 21.97
CA LEU A 95 15.06 22.14 22.73
C LEU A 95 13.78 22.19 21.88
N GLU A 96 13.90 22.59 20.62
CA GLU A 96 12.76 22.61 19.69
C GLU A 96 12.24 21.19 19.43
N VAL A 97 13.14 20.21 19.26
CA VAL A 97 12.74 18.80 19.11
C VAL A 97 12.10 18.26 20.39
N PHE A 98 12.58 18.68 21.56
CA PHE A 98 11.95 18.33 22.83
C PHE A 98 10.52 18.90 22.95
N ASP A 99 10.31 20.15 22.56
CA ASP A 99 8.98 20.75 22.53
C ASP A 99 8.03 20.00 21.58
N LEU A 100 8.53 19.57 20.41
CA LEU A 100 7.77 18.73 19.48
C LEU A 100 7.43 17.36 20.09
N PHE A 101 8.35 16.76 20.85
CA PHE A 101 8.11 15.51 21.55
C PHE A 101 7.02 15.67 22.64
N VAL A 102 7.10 16.72 23.47
CA VAL A 102 6.07 17.01 24.49
C VAL A 102 4.71 17.30 23.86
N ALA A 103 4.68 17.97 22.70
CA ALA A 103 3.46 18.24 21.96
C ALA A 103 2.86 16.98 21.27
N GLY A 104 3.59 15.87 21.21
CA GLY A 104 3.18 14.66 20.48
C GLY A 104 3.36 14.74 18.97
N GLU A 105 4.15 15.70 18.47
CA GLU A 105 4.45 15.86 17.04
C GLU A 105 5.58 14.92 16.58
N VAL A 106 6.41 14.46 17.52
CA VAL A 106 7.45 13.44 17.35
C VAL A 106 7.23 12.36 18.41
N ASP A 107 7.33 11.09 18.02
CA ASP A 107 7.03 9.95 18.89
C ASP A 107 8.22 9.54 19.77
N ALA A 108 9.44 9.85 19.33
CA ALA A 108 10.65 9.62 20.11
C ALA A 108 11.80 10.53 19.70
N MET A 109 12.67 10.86 20.66
CA MET A 109 13.89 11.61 20.45
C MET A 109 15.12 10.84 20.97
N ILE A 110 16.13 10.69 20.13
CA ILE A 110 17.48 10.32 20.56
C ILE A 110 18.22 11.61 20.84
N SER A 111 18.62 11.78 22.10
CA SER A 111 19.31 12.99 22.53
C SER A 111 20.38 12.73 23.56
N TRP A 112 21.35 13.63 23.63
CA TRP A 112 22.23 13.72 24.78
C TRP A 112 21.49 14.32 25.97
N PRO A 113 21.67 13.78 27.19
CA PRO A 113 21.01 14.32 28.36
C PRO A 113 21.42 15.78 28.57
N SER A 114 20.47 16.70 28.43
CA SER A 114 20.66 18.09 28.82
C SER A 114 20.83 18.14 30.33
N THR A 115 21.92 18.73 30.81
CA THR A 115 22.22 18.80 32.25
C THR A 115 21.39 19.85 33.00
N SER A 116 20.42 20.47 32.34
CA SER A 116 19.58 21.54 32.88
C SER A 116 18.11 21.31 32.54
N TYR A 117 17.51 20.24 33.08
CA TYR A 117 16.05 20.11 33.08
C TYR A 117 15.46 20.73 34.34
N ASP A 118 14.39 21.51 34.19
CA ASP A 118 13.54 21.91 35.32
C ASP A 118 12.83 20.66 35.86
N LYS A 119 12.89 20.46 37.18
CA LYS A 119 12.33 19.28 37.86
C LYS A 119 10.83 19.07 37.63
N ARG A 120 10.11 20.08 37.13
CA ARG A 120 8.67 20.00 36.81
C ARG A 120 8.35 19.30 35.50
N ILE A 121 9.35 19.04 34.65
CA ILE A 121 9.16 18.50 33.29
C ILE A 121 9.16 16.95 33.28
N GLY A 122 9.76 16.29 34.28
CA GLY A 122 9.89 14.82 34.34
C GLY A 122 8.80 14.12 35.16
N ILE A 123 7.54 14.30 34.78
CA ILE A 123 6.41 13.57 35.37
C ILE A 123 6.36 12.10 34.94
#